data_AF-A0A9N9F8F1-F1
#
_entry.id   AF-A0A9N9F8F1-F1
#
_cell.length_a   1.000
_cell.length_b   1.000
_cell.length_c   1.000
_cell.angle_alpha   90.00
_cell.angle_beta   90.00
_cell.angle_gamma   90.00
#
_symmetry.space_group_name_H-M   'P 1'
#
loop_
_entity.id
_entity.type
_entity.pdbx_description
1 polymer ?
#
loop_
_entity_poly.entity_id
_entity_poly.type
_entity_poly.pdbx_seq_one_letter_code
_entity_poly.pdbx_strand_id
1 'polypeptide(L)'
;MSSTSERVYNETSTSELVYNETSTSERVYNEKYPGFKRLHDYLKQYKIKSLLSFLVNCRDMIIDTTSVTSNWRDLNNSWNTRFINEAQTLLNPEDFKNLRDKASSDQERHAKNLENYWNKVIYECNIKYDILEYKREKERVIRMLSEIEEKIKRKEEDLLKSSNEWKTLIKHKGSVGL
;
A
#
# COMPACT_ATOMS: atom_id res chain seq x y z
N MET A 1 50.20 -0.57 -32.42
CA MET A 1 49.74 -1.60 -31.47
C MET A 1 48.92 -0.84 -30.43
N SER A 2 47.59 -0.75 -30.59
CA SER A 2 46.60 -1.69 -30.01
C SER A 2 46.75 -1.75 -28.48
N SER A 3 45.76 -1.48 -27.63
CA SER A 3 44.31 -1.44 -27.79
C SER A 3 43.66 -0.62 -26.67
N THR A 4 42.48 -0.11 -26.99
CA THR A 4 41.35 0.20 -26.09
C THR A 4 41.03 -0.98 -25.16
N SER A 5 40.64 -0.69 -23.92
CA SER A 5 39.89 -1.58 -23.01
C SER A 5 38.87 -0.67 -22.32
N GLU A 6 37.69 -0.46 -22.90
CA GLU A 6 36.49 -1.31 -22.85
C GLU A 6 35.98 -1.54 -21.42
N ARG A 7 34.87 -0.85 -21.12
CA ARG A 7 34.02 -1.05 -19.96
C ARG A 7 33.46 -2.46 -20.00
N VAL A 8 33.52 -3.15 -18.86
CA VAL A 8 32.65 -4.30 -18.59
C VAL A 8 31.93 -4.00 -17.28
N TYR A 9 30.72 -3.45 -17.40
CA TYR A 9 29.73 -3.55 -16.33
C TYR A 9 29.17 -4.96 -16.42
N ASN A 10 29.53 -5.80 -15.46
CA ASN A 10 28.95 -7.13 -15.31
C ASN A 10 27.50 -6.97 -14.84
N GLU A 11 26.56 -7.20 -15.76
CA GLU A 11 25.22 -7.66 -15.43
C GLU A 11 25.31 -9.15 -15.07
N THR A 12 24.99 -9.50 -13.83
CA THR A 12 24.19 -10.68 -13.44
C THR A 12 24.26 -10.85 -11.92
N SER A 13 23.16 -10.51 -11.25
CA SER A 13 22.76 -11.25 -10.05
C SER A 13 21.26 -11.09 -9.88
N THR A 14 20.52 -11.80 -10.73
CA THR A 14 19.18 -12.28 -10.40
C THR A 14 19.28 -13.16 -9.16
N SER A 15 19.00 -12.57 -8.00
CA SER A 15 18.75 -13.30 -6.77
C SER A 15 17.42 -12.82 -6.21
N GLU A 16 16.39 -13.59 -6.52
CA GLU A 16 15.19 -13.84 -5.74
C GLU A 16 14.93 -12.85 -4.59
N LEU A 17 14.08 -11.86 -4.86
CA LEU A 17 13.08 -11.47 -3.88
C LEU A 17 11.74 -11.99 -4.39
N VAL A 18 11.52 -13.28 -4.14
CA VAL A 18 10.19 -13.84 -3.99
C VAL A 18 9.55 -13.05 -2.86
N TYR A 19 8.84 -11.98 -3.22
CA TYR A 19 7.83 -11.44 -2.33
C TYR A 19 6.81 -12.55 -2.20
N ASN A 20 6.93 -13.29 -1.11
CA ASN A 20 5.84 -14.07 -0.59
C ASN A 20 4.65 -13.12 -0.47
N GLU A 21 3.79 -13.12 -1.49
CA GLU A 21 2.37 -12.92 -1.29
C GLU A 21 1.97 -13.99 -0.27
N THR A 22 2.11 -13.65 1.01
CA THR A 22 1.32 -14.31 2.03
C THR A 22 -0.11 -13.96 1.67
N SER A 23 -0.66 -14.83 0.83
CA SER A 23 -2.05 -15.13 0.68
C SER A 23 -2.71 -14.95 2.04
N THR A 24 -3.30 -13.77 2.27
CA THR A 24 -4.35 -13.59 3.27
C THR A 24 -5.63 -14.23 2.72
N SER A 25 -5.51 -15.47 2.25
CA SER A 25 -6.59 -16.43 2.13
C SER A 25 -6.55 -17.29 3.39
N GLU A 26 -6.69 -16.63 4.53
CA GLU A 26 -6.85 -17.30 5.82
C GLU A 26 -8.14 -16.76 6.43
N ARG A 27 -9.24 -17.36 5.97
CA ARG A 27 -10.61 -17.22 6.51
C ARG A 27 -11.10 -15.77 6.57
N VAL A 28 -11.77 -15.33 5.51
CA VAL A 28 -12.75 -14.25 5.60
C VAL A 28 -13.86 -14.72 6.54
N TYR A 29 -13.64 -14.59 7.84
CA TYR A 29 -14.73 -14.19 8.71
C TYR A 29 -15.26 -12.91 8.08
N ASN A 30 -16.52 -12.90 7.66
CA ASN A 30 -17.24 -11.67 7.34
C ASN A 30 -17.24 -10.82 8.62
N GLU A 31 -16.16 -10.07 8.85
CA GLU A 31 -16.14 -9.07 9.90
C GLU A 31 -17.21 -8.05 9.55
N LYS A 32 -18.10 -7.78 10.50
CA LYS A 32 -19.22 -6.85 10.36
C LYS A 32 -18.77 -5.48 9.83
N TYR A 33 -17.55 -5.09 10.17
CA TYR A 33 -16.80 -3.95 9.61
C TYR A 33 -15.32 -4.10 9.99
N PRO A 34 -14.41 -3.39 9.30
CA PRO A 34 -12.98 -3.45 9.64
C PRO A 34 -12.72 -3.05 11.10
N GLY A 35 -12.07 -3.93 11.84
CA GLY A 35 -11.74 -3.72 13.25
C GLY A 35 -12.81 -4.18 14.24
N PHE A 36 -13.87 -4.85 13.77
CA PHE A 36 -14.91 -5.42 14.62
C PHE A 36 -14.32 -6.36 15.69
N LYS A 37 -13.46 -7.30 15.28
CA LYS A 37 -12.84 -8.25 16.21
C LYS A 37 -11.99 -7.54 17.27
N ARG A 38 -11.14 -6.58 16.86
CA ARG A 38 -10.32 -5.80 17.80
C ARG A 38 -11.16 -5.01 18.80
N LEU A 39 -12.27 -4.42 18.36
CA LEU A 39 -13.19 -3.71 19.25
C LEU A 39 -13.84 -4.67 20.25
N HIS A 40 -14.29 -5.84 19.79
CA HIS A 40 -14.83 -6.89 20.65
C HIS A 40 -13.82 -7.35 21.70
N ASP A 41 -12.59 -7.64 21.28
CA ASP A 41 -11.51 -8.06 22.16
C ASP A 41 -11.18 -6.96 23.20
N TYR A 42 -11.11 -5.70 22.76
CA TYR A 42 -10.90 -4.56 23.65
C TYR A 42 -12.02 -4.45 24.70
N LEU A 43 -13.28 -4.54 24.29
CA LEU A 43 -14.42 -4.44 25.21
C LEU A 43 -14.50 -5.62 26.20
N LYS A 44 -14.02 -6.80 25.83
CA LYS A 44 -14.00 -7.97 26.73
C LYS A 44 -12.84 -7.93 27.72
N GLN A 45 -11.66 -7.49 27.28
CA GLN A 45 -10.43 -7.61 28.07
C GLN A 45 -10.19 -6.43 29.01
N TYR A 46 -10.58 -5.22 28.61
CA TYR A 46 -10.23 -4.01 29.35
C TYR A 46 -11.28 -3.67 30.41
N LYS A 47 -10.85 -3.60 31.67
CA LYS A 47 -11.69 -3.16 32.80
C LYS A 47 -12.12 -1.70 32.63
N ILE A 48 -11.15 -0.82 32.34
CA ILE A 48 -11.40 0.59 32.07
C ILE A 48 -11.44 0.79 30.55
N LYS A 49 -12.62 1.10 30.05
CA LYS A 49 -12.88 1.29 28.62
C LYS A 49 -12.91 2.79 28.30
N SER A 50 -12.32 3.16 27.17
CA SER A 50 -12.38 4.50 26.60
C SER A 50 -12.26 4.41 25.09
N LEU A 51 -13.09 5.14 24.37
CA LEU A 51 -12.99 5.23 22.92
C LEU A 51 -11.60 5.74 22.52
N LEU A 52 -11.09 6.79 23.17
CA LEU A 52 -9.78 7.37 22.82
C LEU A 52 -8.66 6.34 23.00
N SER A 53 -8.66 5.59 24.11
CA SER A 53 -7.66 4.54 24.34
C SER A 53 -7.78 3.42 23.29
N PHE A 54 -8.99 3.03 22.92
CA PHE A 54 -9.21 2.06 21.84
C PHE A 54 -8.66 2.57 20.50
N LEU A 55 -8.99 3.81 20.13
CA LEU A 55 -8.56 4.44 18.88
C LEU A 55 -7.03 4.46 18.78
N VAL A 56 -6.35 4.93 19.83
CA VAL A 56 -4.87 4.96 19.89
C VAL A 56 -4.28 3.56 19.74
N ASN A 57 -4.82 2.56 20.43
CA ASN A 57 -4.31 1.18 20.37
C ASN A 57 -4.57 0.49 19.03
N CYS A 58 -5.53 0.98 18.24
CA CYS A 58 -5.89 0.40 16.95
C CYS A 58 -5.57 1.33 15.77
N ARG A 59 -4.73 2.35 15.98
CA ARG A 59 -4.45 3.39 14.99
C ARG A 59 -4.02 2.84 13.64
N ASP A 60 -3.06 1.91 13.59
CA ASP A 60 -2.56 1.39 12.32
C ASP A 60 -3.66 0.67 11.52
N MET A 61 -4.49 -0.11 12.20
CA MET A 61 -5.65 -0.76 11.59
C MET A 61 -6.69 0.27 11.12
N ILE A 62 -6.90 1.35 11.87
CA ILE A 62 -7.80 2.44 11.46
C ILE A 62 -7.25 3.12 10.21
N ILE A 63 -5.95 3.40 10.13
CA ILE A 63 -5.31 4.02 8.96
C ILE A 63 -5.49 3.13 7.73
N ASP A 64 -5.29 1.82 7.88
CA ASP A 64 -5.41 0.85 6.79
C ASP A 64 -6.83 0.72 6.23
N THR A 65 -7.83 1.09 7.01
CA THR A 65 -9.25 0.86 6.70
C THR A 65 -10.04 2.15 6.49
N THR A 66 -9.41 3.30 6.70
CA THR A 66 -10.02 4.63 6.55
C THR A 66 -9.91 5.11 5.11
N SER A 67 -10.99 5.70 4.58
CA SER A 67 -10.97 6.34 3.25
C SER A 67 -10.24 7.68 3.31
N VAL A 68 -9.51 8.00 2.23
CA VAL A 68 -8.79 9.27 1.99
C VAL A 68 -9.75 10.47 2.01
N THR A 69 -11.03 10.27 1.71
CA THR A 69 -12.05 11.33 1.65
C THR A 69 -12.79 11.56 2.97
N SER A 70 -12.36 10.93 4.06
CA SER A 70 -13.10 10.94 5.31
C SER A 70 -12.95 12.27 6.06
N ASN A 71 -14.08 12.85 6.48
CA ASN A 71 -14.11 13.97 7.41
C ASN A 71 -13.91 13.48 8.85
N TRP A 72 -13.14 14.21 9.66
CA TRP A 72 -12.86 13.85 11.05
C TRP A 72 -14.13 13.63 11.88
N ARG A 73 -15.17 14.43 11.63
CA ARG A 73 -16.45 14.34 12.35
C ARG A 73 -17.17 13.04 12.03
N ASP A 74 -17.18 12.64 10.76
CA ASP A 74 -17.84 11.43 10.31
C ASP A 74 -17.10 10.18 10.79
N LEU A 75 -15.76 10.21 10.79
CA LEU A 75 -14.94 9.17 11.39
C LEU A 75 -15.23 9.01 12.89
N ASN A 76 -15.22 10.13 13.61
CA ASN A 76 -15.50 10.12 15.04
C ASN A 76 -16.89 9.55 15.34
N ASN A 77 -17.91 10.02 14.63
CA ASN A 77 -19.29 9.57 14.81
C ASN A 77 -19.46 8.08 14.48
N SER A 78 -18.85 7.61 13.39
CA SER A 78 -18.88 6.21 12.98
C SER A 78 -18.23 5.31 14.02
N TRP A 79 -17.01 5.64 14.47
CA TRP A 79 -16.30 4.85 15.47
C TRP A 79 -16.96 4.91 16.86
N ASN A 80 -17.48 6.07 17.26
CA ASN A 80 -18.23 6.20 18.51
C ASN A 80 -19.52 5.34 18.47
N THR A 81 -20.26 5.39 17.36
CA THR A 81 -21.48 4.57 17.17
C THR A 81 -21.16 3.09 17.26
N ARG A 82 -20.10 2.63 16.58
CA ARG A 82 -19.63 1.23 16.66
C ARG A 82 -19.27 0.86 18.10
N PHE A 83 -18.48 1.70 18.77
CA PHE A 83 -18.04 1.48 20.14
C PHE A 83 -19.22 1.32 21.12
N ILE A 84 -20.21 2.23 21.04
CA ILE A 84 -21.42 2.18 21.89
C ILE A 84 -22.28 0.96 21.56
N ASN A 85 -22.53 0.68 20.28
CA ASN A 85 -23.38 -0.44 19.88
C ASN A 85 -22.77 -1.79 20.28
N GLU A 86 -21.48 -2.00 20.07
CA GLU A 86 -20.84 -3.25 20.51
C GLU A 86 -20.71 -3.34 22.04
N ALA A 87 -20.55 -2.21 22.74
CA ALA A 87 -20.57 -2.22 24.20
C ALA A 87 -21.96 -2.60 24.74
N GLN A 88 -23.04 -2.13 24.10
CA GLN A 88 -24.40 -2.46 24.50
C GLN A 88 -24.71 -3.96 24.38
N THR A 89 -24.13 -4.62 23.38
CA THR A 89 -24.34 -6.06 23.16
C THR A 89 -23.46 -6.93 24.06
N LEU A 90 -22.30 -6.44 24.49
CA LEU A 90 -21.30 -7.23 25.21
C LEU A 90 -21.31 -7.04 26.73
N LEU A 91 -21.76 -5.89 27.24
CA LEU A 91 -21.68 -5.54 28.65
C LEU A 91 -23.01 -5.75 29.35
N ASN A 92 -22.96 -6.00 30.66
CA ASN A 92 -24.18 -5.95 31.47
C ASN A 92 -24.74 -4.51 31.49
N PRO A 93 -26.05 -4.33 31.78
CA PRO A 93 -26.69 -3.02 31.68
C PRO A 93 -26.04 -1.91 32.52
N GLU A 94 -25.52 -2.24 33.71
CA GLU A 94 -24.90 -1.26 34.61
C GLU A 94 -23.54 -0.80 34.09
N ASP A 95 -22.69 -1.73 33.67
CA ASP A 95 -21.40 -1.42 33.04
C ASP A 95 -21.57 -0.65 31.74
N PHE A 96 -22.57 -1.01 30.93
CA PHE A 96 -22.90 -0.29 29.71
C PHE A 96 -23.34 1.15 29.99
N LYS A 97 -24.23 1.36 30.96
CA LYS A 97 -24.71 2.69 31.36
C LYS A 97 -23.53 3.57 31.79
N ASN A 98 -22.67 3.05 32.68
CA ASN A 98 -21.48 3.76 33.15
C ASN A 98 -20.52 4.09 32.01
N LEU A 99 -20.31 3.16 31.07
CA LEU A 99 -19.47 3.40 29.89
C LEU A 99 -20.06 4.46 28.96
N ARG A 100 -21.36 4.41 28.69
CA ARG A 100 -22.04 5.35 27.79
C ARG A 100 -22.01 6.77 28.34
N ASP A 101 -22.33 6.92 29.63
CA ASP A 101 -22.34 8.24 30.28
C ASP A 101 -20.92 8.83 30.31
N LYS A 102 -19.91 7.99 30.57
CA LYS A 102 -18.50 8.36 30.43
C LYS A 102 -18.13 8.74 28.99
N ALA A 103 -18.53 7.95 28.00
CA ALA A 103 -18.21 8.19 26.60
C ALA A 103 -18.77 9.52 26.10
N SER A 104 -20.00 9.88 26.49
CA SER A 104 -20.59 11.19 26.20
C SER A 104 -19.78 12.33 26.85
N SER A 105 -19.40 12.18 28.12
CA SER A 105 -18.57 13.18 28.81
C SER A 105 -17.17 13.32 28.18
N ASP A 106 -16.54 12.20 27.81
CA ASP A 106 -15.23 12.18 27.16
C ASP A 106 -15.29 12.84 25.77
N GLN A 107 -16.37 12.65 25.01
CA GLN A 107 -16.58 13.30 23.70
C GLN A 107 -16.61 14.82 23.82
N GLU A 108 -17.33 15.35 24.81
CA GLU A 108 -17.41 16.79 25.05
C GLU A 108 -16.08 17.36 25.58
N ARG A 109 -15.52 16.72 26.61
CA ARG A 109 -14.30 17.17 27.28
C ARG A 109 -13.06 17.10 26.39
N HIS A 110 -13.00 16.09 25.52
CA HIS A 110 -11.85 15.80 24.68
C HIS A 110 -12.12 16.05 23.19
N ALA A 111 -13.14 16.84 22.84
CA ALA A 111 -13.50 17.15 21.46
C ALA A 111 -12.29 17.61 20.62
N LYS A 112 -11.49 18.56 21.13
CA LYS A 112 -10.27 19.04 20.45
C LYS A 112 -9.19 17.96 20.31
N ASN A 113 -9.06 17.07 21.29
CA ASN A 113 -8.09 15.97 21.23
C ASN A 113 -8.52 14.93 20.19
N LEU A 114 -9.83 14.65 20.10
CA LEU A 114 -10.39 13.75 19.10
C LEU A 114 -10.26 14.34 17.69
N GLU A 115 -10.56 15.62 17.52
CA GLU A 115 -10.33 16.33 16.25
C GLU A 115 -8.87 16.26 15.82
N ASN A 116 -7.93 16.60 16.72
CA ASN A 116 -6.50 16.50 16.45
C ASN A 116 -6.05 15.07 16.12
N TYR A 117 -6.58 14.07 16.83
CA TYR A 117 -6.31 12.67 16.56
C TYR A 117 -6.76 12.29 15.14
N TRP A 118 -8.01 12.60 14.79
CA TRP A 118 -8.57 12.25 13.49
C TRP A 118 -7.89 12.99 12.34
N ASN A 119 -7.55 14.26 12.51
CA ASN A 119 -6.80 15.00 11.50
C ASN A 119 -5.41 14.37 11.24
N LYS A 120 -4.74 13.85 12.28
CA LYS A 120 -3.49 13.10 12.11
C LYS A 120 -3.71 11.78 11.37
N VAL A 121 -4.75 11.03 11.74
CA VAL A 121 -5.11 9.78 11.03
C VAL A 121 -5.37 10.06 9.54
N ILE A 122 -6.16 11.08 9.22
CA ILE A 122 -6.47 11.47 7.83
C ILE A 122 -5.19 11.84 7.08
N TYR A 123 -4.32 12.63 7.70
CA TYR A 123 -3.04 13.02 7.10
C TYR A 123 -2.17 11.80 6.76
N GLU A 124 -2.08 10.83 7.68
CA GLU A 124 -1.32 9.60 7.47
C GLU A 124 -1.94 8.70 6.42
N CYS A 125 -3.28 8.60 6.37
CA CYS A 125 -3.99 7.92 5.29
C CYS A 125 -3.67 8.52 3.93
N ASN A 126 -3.64 9.85 3.83
CA ASN A 126 -3.33 10.55 2.59
C ASN A 126 -1.90 10.27 2.13
N ILE A 127 -0.91 10.36 3.03
CA ILE A 127 0.47 10.00 2.72
C ILE A 127 0.57 8.55 2.23
N LYS A 128 -0.10 7.61 2.92
CA LYS A 128 -0.07 6.21 2.55
C LYS A 128 -0.69 5.99 1.16
N TYR A 129 -1.76 6.69 0.85
CA TYR A 129 -2.39 6.66 -0.46
C TYR A 129 -1.45 7.20 -1.55
N ASP A 130 -0.83 8.36 -1.33
CA ASP A 130 0.12 8.96 -2.28
C ASP A 130 1.30 8.01 -2.57
N ILE A 131 1.84 7.37 -1.53
CA ILE A 131 2.90 6.35 -1.69
C ILE A 131 2.43 5.18 -2.56
N LEU A 132 1.21 4.69 -2.36
CA LEU A 132 0.64 3.60 -3.16
C LEU A 132 0.40 4.03 -4.62
N GLU A 133 -0.01 5.27 -4.85
CA GLU A 133 -0.14 5.82 -6.20
C GLU A 133 1.20 5.93 -6.90
N TYR A 134 2.23 6.48 -6.24
CA TYR A 134 3.58 6.55 -6.81
C TYR A 134 4.18 5.17 -7.08
N LYS A 135 3.91 4.17 -6.24
CA LYS A 135 4.32 2.78 -6.51
C LYS A 135 3.64 2.22 -7.77
N ARG A 136 2.33 2.43 -7.93
CA ARG A 136 1.59 2.01 -9.14
C ARG A 136 2.11 2.68 -10.39
N GLU A 137 2.38 3.99 -10.34
CA GLU A 137 2.92 4.69 -11.51
C GLU A 137 4.35 4.24 -11.82
N LYS A 138 5.18 4.00 -10.80
CA LYS A 138 6.51 3.41 -10.99
C LYS A 138 6.43 2.08 -11.74
N GLU A 139 5.53 1.18 -11.34
CA GLU A 139 5.33 -0.12 -12.01
C GLU A 139 4.87 0.05 -13.46
N ARG A 140 3.97 1.00 -13.71
CA ARG A 140 3.51 1.35 -15.05
C ARG A 140 4.66 1.84 -15.93
N VAL A 141 5.50 2.73 -15.42
CA VAL A 141 6.67 3.25 -16.14
C VAL A 141 7.69 2.14 -16.42
N ILE A 142 7.95 1.26 -15.45
CA ILE A 142 8.85 0.10 -15.65
C ILE A 142 8.36 -0.76 -16.82
N ARG A 143 7.06 -1.07 -16.87
CA ARG A 143 6.49 -1.84 -17.98
C ARG A 143 6.69 -1.15 -19.33
N MET A 144 6.46 0.17 -19.39
CA MET A 144 6.68 0.94 -20.62
C MET A 144 8.15 0.96 -21.04
N LEU A 145 9.09 1.04 -20.09
CA LEU A 145 10.52 0.98 -20.37
C LEU A 145 10.90 -0.37 -20.99
N SER A 146 10.44 -1.48 -20.42
CA SER A 146 10.69 -2.81 -20.99
C SER A 146 10.15 -2.96 -22.42
N GLU A 147 8.98 -2.39 -22.72
CA GLU A 147 8.45 -2.37 -24.09
C GLU A 147 9.32 -1.57 -25.08
N ILE A 148 9.93 -0.48 -24.62
CA ILE A 148 10.86 0.33 -25.42
C ILE A 148 12.17 -0.40 -25.62
N GLU A 149 12.73 -1.02 -24.57
CA GLU A 149 13.95 -1.84 -24.64
C GLU A 149 13.80 -2.96 -25.68
N GLU A 150 12.68 -3.67 -25.69
CA GLU A 150 12.39 -4.70 -26.70
C GLU A 150 12.27 -4.14 -28.12
N LYS A 151 11.76 -2.91 -28.28
CA LYS A 151 11.72 -2.23 -29.59
C LYS A 151 13.12 -1.83 -30.07
N ILE A 152 13.97 -1.35 -29.17
CA ILE A 152 15.36 -1.00 -29.46
C ILE A 152 16.11 -2.25 -29.91
N LYS A 153 16.05 -3.32 -29.13
CA LYS A 153 16.71 -4.59 -29.42
C LYS A 153 16.35 -5.13 -30.81
N ARG A 154 15.06 -5.16 -31.15
CA ARG A 154 14.61 -5.58 -32.50
C ARG A 154 15.21 -4.72 -33.61
N LYS A 155 15.35 -3.40 -33.39
CA LYS A 155 15.94 -2.50 -34.39
C LYS A 155 17.45 -2.65 -34.51
N GLU A 156 18.13 -2.96 -33.43
CA GLU A 156 19.55 -3.31 -33.46
C GLU A 156 19.80 -4.61 -34.23
N GLU A 157 18.94 -5.63 -34.04
CA GLU A 157 18.96 -6.88 -34.81
C GLU A 157 18.72 -6.64 -36.31
N ASP A 158 17.69 -5.85 -36.66
CA ASP A 158 17.41 -5.44 -38.05
C ASP A 158 18.64 -4.75 -38.68
N LEU A 159 19.27 -3.82 -37.96
CA LEU A 159 20.44 -3.07 -38.41
C LEU A 159 21.66 -3.97 -38.62
N LEU A 160 21.91 -4.89 -37.68
CA LEU A 160 23.01 -5.86 -37.78
C LEU A 160 22.84 -6.77 -39.00
N LYS A 161 21.61 -7.25 -39.23
CA LYS A 161 21.28 -8.05 -40.41
C LYS A 161 21.58 -7.29 -41.71
N SER A 162 21.09 -6.06 -41.83
CA SER A 162 21.35 -5.22 -43.01
C SER A 162 22.85 -4.96 -43.21
N SER A 163 23.60 -4.68 -42.14
CA SER A 163 25.05 -4.48 -42.21
C SER A 163 25.78 -5.72 -42.76
N ASN A 164 25.37 -6.91 -42.33
CA ASN A 164 25.97 -8.17 -42.81
C ASN A 164 25.64 -8.44 -44.29
N GLU A 165 24.42 -8.15 -44.73
CA GLU A 165 24.02 -8.23 -46.15
C GLU A 165 24.86 -7.29 -47.03
N TRP A 166 25.14 -6.06 -46.59
CA TRP A 166 26.03 -5.15 -47.31
C TRP A 166 27.47 -5.69 -47.43
N LYS A 167 28.01 -6.28 -46.37
CA LYS A 167 29.36 -6.87 -46.38
C LYS A 167 29.47 -8.03 -47.37
N THR A 168 28.46 -8.90 -47.48
CA THR A 168 28.48 -10.03 -48.42
C THR A 168 28.42 -9.55 -49.87
N LEU A 169 27.60 -8.54 -50.17
CA LEU A 169 27.50 -7.95 -51.51
C LEU A 169 28.83 -7.33 -51.99
N ILE A 170 29.53 -6.61 -51.12
CA ILE A 170 30.84 -6.01 -51.46
C ILE A 170 31.88 -7.10 -51.72
N LYS A 171 31.91 -8.15 -50.88
CA LYS A 171 32.85 -9.28 -51.04
C LYS A 171 32.66 -10.01 -52.37
N HIS A 172 31.41 -10.23 -52.79
CA HIS A 172 31.11 -10.85 -54.09
C HIS A 172 31.56 -9.97 -55.27
N LYS A 173 31.35 -8.66 -55.22
CA LYS A 173 31.78 -7.76 -56.31
C LYS A 173 33.31 -7.68 -56.45
N GLY A 174 34.06 -7.82 -55.36
CA GLY A 174 35.53 -7.85 -55.40
C GLY A 174 36.14 -9.14 -55.95
N SER A 175 35.41 -10.26 -56.00
CA SER A 175 35.90 -11.54 -56.56
C SER A 175 35.58 -11.75 -58.03
N VAL A 176 34.73 -10.93 -58.65
CA VAL A 176 34.33 -11.06 -60.06
C VAL A 176 35.18 -10.16 -60.98
N GLY A 177 36.12 -9.40 -60.43
CA GLY A 177 37.07 -8.56 -61.17
C GLY A 177 38.52 -8.97 -60.92
N LEU A 178 38.92 -10.13 -61.41
CA LEU A 178 40.31 -10.55 -61.66
C LEU A 178 40.33 -11.49 -62.87
#